data_AF-A0A161LE99-F1
#
_entry.id   AF-A0A161LE99-F1
#
_cell.length_a   1.000
_cell.length_b   1.000
_cell.length_c   1.000
_cell.angle_alpha   90.00
_cell.angle_beta   90.00
_cell.angle_gamma   90.00
#
_symmetry.space_group_name_H-M   'P 1'
#
loop_
_entity.id
_entity.type
_entity.pdbx_description
1 polymer ?
#
loop_
_entity_poly.entity_id
_entity_poly.type
_entity_poly.pdbx_seq_one_letter_code
_entity_poly.pdbx_strand_id
1 'polypeptide(L)'
;MLYGADKKTNGNQAFSTYVELGLPITSNVKAFLGASLFDSPNYYNNGFSVINLGLKVSKEIKFSDSFSLPVYGIVGANPQSEKAFFVAGITL
;
A
#
# COMPACT_ATOMS: atom_id res chain seq x y z
N MET A 1 -1.65 -9.69 -8.10
CA MET A 1 -0.47 -10.33 -8.71
C MET A 1 0.46 -10.74 -7.58
N LEU A 2 0.77 -12.02 -7.45
CA LEU A 2 1.81 -12.52 -6.54
C LEU A 2 3.06 -12.74 -7.40
N TYR A 3 3.98 -11.79 -7.40
CA TYR A 3 5.30 -11.95 -8.02
C TYR A 3 6.32 -11.88 -6.88
N GLY A 4 6.85 -13.04 -6.48
CA GLY A 4 7.79 -13.17 -5.37
C GLY A 4 9.20 -13.38 -5.90
N ALA A 5 10.15 -12.58 -5.40
CA ALA A 5 11.57 -12.93 -5.48
C ALA A 5 11.85 -14.06 -4.48
N ASP A 6 11.20 -15.22 -4.64
CA ASP A 6 11.08 -16.31 -3.66
C ASP A 6 12.39 -17.04 -3.34
N LYS A 7 13.53 -16.61 -3.91
CA LYS A 7 14.84 -17.18 -3.62
C LYS A 7 15.84 -16.12 -3.20
N LYS A 8 16.46 -16.35 -2.04
CA LYS A 8 17.68 -15.65 -1.60
C LYS A 8 18.83 -16.04 -2.54
N THR A 9 19.90 -15.22 -2.60
CA THR A 9 21.08 -15.48 -3.45
C THR A 9 21.79 -16.80 -3.14
N ASN A 10 21.54 -17.40 -1.97
CA ASN A 10 22.07 -18.68 -1.52
C ASN A 10 21.13 -19.88 -1.83
N GLY A 11 20.04 -19.66 -2.58
CA GLY A 11 19.09 -20.70 -2.97
C GLY A 11 17.97 -20.98 -1.95
N ASN A 12 18.03 -20.41 -0.74
CA ASN A 12 16.98 -20.58 0.27
C ASN A 12 15.73 -19.77 -0.09
N GLN A 13 14.57 -20.24 0.37
CA GLN A 13 13.30 -19.53 0.20
C GLN A 13 13.38 -18.14 0.85
N ALA A 14 13.11 -17.11 0.05
CA ALA A 14 12.82 -15.77 0.54
C ALA A 14 11.31 -15.72 0.72
N PHE A 15 10.83 -16.12 1.89
CA PHE A 15 9.42 -16.16 2.29
C PHE A 15 8.78 -14.74 2.30
N SER A 16 8.83 -14.01 1.19
CA SER A 16 8.40 -12.61 1.09
C SER A 16 6.90 -12.53 0.87
N THR A 17 6.12 -13.13 1.76
CA THR A 17 4.66 -13.07 1.71
C THR A 17 4.19 -11.69 2.17
N TYR A 18 3.50 -11.00 1.27
CA TYR A 18 2.81 -9.75 1.54
C TYR A 18 1.31 -10.01 1.71
N VAL A 19 0.72 -9.40 2.73
CA VAL A 19 -0.73 -9.37 2.94
C VAL A 19 -1.19 -7.93 3.10
N GLU A 20 -2.38 -7.60 2.58
CA GLU A 20 -3.01 -6.30 2.75
C GLU A 20 -4.48 -6.46 3.13
N LEU A 21 -4.88 -5.75 4.18
CA LEU A 21 -6.26 -5.57 4.58
C LEU A 21 -6.73 -4.19 4.10
N GLY A 22 -7.90 -4.17 3.45
CA GLY A 22 -8.56 -2.94 3.04
C GLY A 22 -9.93 -2.83 3.69
N LEU A 23 -10.17 -1.75 4.43
CA LEU A 23 -11.45 -1.46 5.07
C LEU A 23 -12.09 -0.24 4.42
N PRO A 24 -13.19 -0.40 3.65
CA PRO A 24 -13.99 0.74 3.20
C PRO A 24 -14.72 1.34 4.42
N ILE A 25 -14.43 2.61 4.73
CA ILE A 25 -15.07 3.34 5.84
C ILE A 25 -16.31 4.07 5.31
N THR A 26 -16.18 4.72 4.14
CA THR A 26 -17.27 5.37 3.41
C THR A 26 -17.13 5.10 1.91
N SER A 27 -18.04 5.61 1.09
CA SER A 27 -17.92 5.59 -0.38
C SER A 27 -16.63 6.24 -0.91
N ASN A 28 -16.03 7.14 -0.12
CA ASN A 28 -14.90 7.96 -0.54
C ASN A 28 -13.64 7.72 0.31
N VAL A 29 -13.73 6.98 1.41
CA VAL A 29 -12.63 6.79 2.36
C VAL A 29 -12.37 5.31 2.58
N LYS A 30 -11.12 4.90 2.42
CA LYS A 30 -10.63 3.52 2.66
C LYS A 30 -9.42 3.56 3.59
N ALA A 31 -9.45 2.75 4.65
CA ALA A 31 -8.25 2.41 5.40
C ALA A 31 -7.56 1.19 4.78
N PHE A 32 -6.23 1.14 4.89
CA PHE A 32 -5.46 -0.03 4.52
C PHE A 32 -4.38 -0.32 5.56
N LEU A 33 -4.03 -1.60 5.70
CA LEU A 33 -2.97 -2.10 6.55
C LEU A 33 -2.32 -3.29 5.83
N GLY A 34 -1.05 -3.18 5.50
CA GLY A 34 -0.28 -4.26 4.90
C GLY A 34 0.95 -4.61 5.70
N ALA A 35 1.29 -5.90 5.63
CA ALA A 35 2.33 -6.52 6.40
C ALA A 35 3.14 -7.50 5.54
N SER A 36 4.43 -7.59 5.85
CA SER A 36 5.28 -8.69 5.44
C SER A 36 5.26 -9.74 6.55
N LEU A 37 4.96 -10.99 6.21
CA LEU A 37 4.79 -12.06 7.20
C LEU A 37 6.11 -12.69 7.68
N PHE A 38 7.17 -12.60 6.87
CA PHE A 38 8.48 -13.17 7.17
C PHE A 38 9.60 -12.24 6.67
N ASP A 39 10.85 -12.66 6.89
CA ASP A 39 12.03 -11.96 6.39
C ASP A 39 11.92 -11.63 4.91
N SER A 40 12.03 -10.34 4.59
CA SER A 40 12.08 -9.88 3.22
C SER A 40 13.21 -8.88 3.00
N PRO A 41 14.16 -9.17 2.08
CA PRO A 41 15.13 -8.17 1.68
C PRO A 41 14.48 -7.00 0.94
N ASN A 42 13.30 -7.19 0.33
CA ASN A 42 12.57 -6.15 -0.40
C ASN A 42 11.93 -5.11 0.54
N TYR A 43 11.50 -5.55 1.72
CA TYR A 43 10.90 -4.69 2.73
C TYR A 43 11.86 -4.34 3.88
N TYR A 44 13.12 -4.76 3.77
CA TYR A 44 14.19 -4.53 4.74
C TYR A 44 13.77 -4.90 6.17
N ASN A 45 13.21 -6.10 6.33
CA ASN A 45 12.69 -6.60 7.60
C ASN A 45 13.18 -8.01 7.95
N ASN A 46 13.22 -8.28 9.26
CA ASN A 46 13.69 -9.53 9.87
C ASN A 46 12.55 -10.21 10.65
N GLY A 47 11.47 -10.56 9.95
CA GLY A 47 10.33 -11.31 10.49
C GLY A 47 9.00 -10.66 10.13
N PHE A 48 7.98 -10.85 10.97
CA PHE A 48 6.72 -10.15 10.76
C PHE A 48 6.90 -8.63 10.92
N SER A 49 6.40 -7.85 9.98
CA SER A 49 6.48 -6.38 10.05
C SER A 49 5.31 -5.71 9.34
N VAL A 50 4.76 -4.67 9.96
CA VAL A 50 3.80 -3.77 9.30
C VAL A 50 4.59 -2.81 8.42
N ILE A 51 4.35 -2.89 7.11
CA ILE A 51 5.16 -2.18 6.10
C ILE A 51 4.39 -1.06 5.41
N ASN A 52 3.07 -1.00 5.58
CA ASN A 52 2.26 0.13 5.16
C ASN A 52 0.94 0.15 5.91
N LEU A 53 0.51 1.34 6.29
CA LEU A 53 -0.88 1.58 6.69
C LEU A 53 -1.25 3.00 6.33
N GLY A 54 -2.54 3.27 6.24
CA GLY A 54 -3.00 4.63 6.02
C GLY A 54 -4.45 4.75 5.63
N LEU A 55 -4.80 5.97 5.28
CA LEU A 55 -6.11 6.37 4.81
C LEU A 55 -5.98 6.89 3.38
N LYS A 56 -6.79 6.34 2.49
CA LYS A 56 -7.01 6.86 1.13
C LYS A 56 -8.35 7.57 1.11
N VAL A 57 -8.36 8.81 0.62
CA VAL A 57 -9.56 9.60 0.36
C VAL A 57 -9.65 9.87 -1.13
N SER A 58 -10.79 9.55 -1.74
CA SER A 58 -11.04 9.74 -3.17
C SER A 58 -12.20 10.71 -3.38
N LYS A 59 -12.08 11.60 -4.36
CA LYS A 59 -13.15 12.53 -4.75
C LYS A 59 -13.20 12.66 -6.26
N GLU A 60 -14.40 12.71 -6.81
CA GLU A 60 -14.61 13.07 -8.21
C GLU A 60 -14.79 14.58 -8.33
N ILE A 61 -13.96 15.23 -9.16
CA ILE A 61 -14.04 16.65 -9.44
C ILE A 61 -14.70 16.83 -10.80
N LYS A 62 -15.91 17.39 -10.82
CA LYS A 62 -16.61 17.73 -12.06
C LYS A 62 -16.08 19.07 -12.58
N PHE A 63 -15.56 19.08 -13.81
CA PHE A 63 -15.09 20.30 -14.48
C PHE A 63 -16.12 20.84 -15.47
N SER A 64 -16.88 19.96 -16.13
CA SER A 64 -17.98 20.30 -17.03
C SER A 64 -19.04 19.20 -17.00
N ASP A 65 -20.15 19.39 -17.73
CA ASP A 65 -21.21 18.37 -17.79
C ASP A 65 -20.79 17.05 -18.41
N SER A 66 -19.75 17.06 -19.25
CA SER A 66 -19.23 15.87 -19.92
C SER A 66 -17.89 15.41 -19.37
N PHE A 67 -17.28 16.14 -18.44
CA PHE A 67 -15.94 15.83 -17.94
C PHE A 67 -15.85 15.95 -16.41
N SER A 68 -15.47 14.83 -15.80
CA SER A 68 -15.06 14.74 -14.40
C SER A 68 -13.74 13.99 -14.28
N LEU A 69 -12.98 14.30 -13.23
CA LEU A 69 -11.70 13.67 -12.93
C LEU A 69 -11.73 13.08 -11.52
N PRO A 70 -11.57 11.77 -11.38
CA PRO A 70 -11.35 11.14 -10.09
C PRO A 70 -9.95 11.47 -9.57
N VAL A 71 -9.87 12.11 -8.41
CA VAL A 71 -8.63 12.40 -7.68
C VAL A 71 -8.62 11.66 -6.35
N TYR A 72 -7.43 11.42 -5.81
CA TYR A 72 -7.29 10.86 -4.48
C TYR A 72 -6.06 11.39 -3.74
N GLY A 73 -6.16 11.38 -2.42
CA GLY A 73 -5.06 11.62 -1.50
C GLY A 73 -4.84 10.40 -0.59
N ILE A 74 -3.60 10.15 -0.19
CA ILE A 74 -3.25 9.13 0.79
C ILE A 74 -2.38 9.79 1.86
N VAL A 75 -2.78 9.62 3.11
CA VAL A 75 -1.89 9.81 4.27
C VAL A 75 -1.59 8.43 4.81
N GLY A 76 -0.31 8.05 4.80
CA GLY A 76 0.10 6.73 5.24
C GLY A 76 1.48 6.73 5.87
N ALA A 77 1.81 5.62 6.51
CA ALA A 77 3.12 5.39 7.10
C ALA A 77 3.58 3.96 6.83
N ASN A 78 4.90 3.79 6.82
CA ASN A 78 5.57 2.51 6.88
C ASN A 78 6.30 2.44 8.23
N PRO A 79 5.70 1.78 9.25
CA PRO A 79 6.31 1.62 10.56
C PRO A 79 7.68 0.95 10.53
N GLN A 80 7.86 -0.08 9.70
CA GLN A 80 9.14 -0.80 9.57
C GLN A 80 10.29 0.12 9.15
N SER A 81 10.02 1.12 8.30
CA SER A 81 11.02 2.08 7.84
C SER A 81 10.98 3.43 8.56
N GLU A 82 10.09 3.58 9.54
CA GLU A 82 9.85 4.82 10.30
C GLU A 82 9.56 6.04 9.41
N LYS A 83 8.85 5.83 8.29
CA LYS A 83 8.54 6.87 7.30
C LYS A 83 7.05 7.13 7.20
N ALA A 84 6.70 8.39 7.00
CA ALA A 84 5.36 8.82 6.64
C ALA A 84 5.33 9.35 5.20
N PHE A 85 4.18 9.22 4.55
CA PHE A 85 3.98 9.59 3.16
C PHE A 85 2.68 10.36 3.01
N PHE A 86 2.75 11.41 2.20
CA PHE A 86 1.59 12.08 1.64
C PHE A 86 1.63 11.87 0.12
N VAL A 87 0.59 11.24 -0.43
CA VAL A 87 0.49 10.95 -1.86
C VAL A 87 -0.75 11.63 -2.41
N ALA A 88 -0.60 12.38 -3.49
CA ALA A 88 -1.72 12.89 -4.28
C ALA A 88 -1.68 12.22 -5.66
N GLY A 89 -2.84 11.84 -6.18
CA GLY A 89 -2.94 11.15 -7.46
C GLY A 89 -4.27 11.36 -8.16
N ILE A 90 -4.28 11.01 -9.44
CA ILE A 90 -5.46 10.99 -10.30
C ILE A 90 -5.72 9.56 -10.76
N THR A 91 -6.96 9.24 -11.12
CA THR A 91 -7.31 8.00 -11.81
C THR A 91 -7.84 8.36 -13.19
N LEU A 92 -7.31 7.68 -14.21
CA LEU A 92 -7.72 7.81 -15.61
C LEU A 92 -8.91 6.88 -15.90
#